data_AF-A0A7C5L5L5-F1
#
_entry.id   AF-A0A7C5L5L5-F1
#
_cell.length_a   1.000
_cell.length_b   1.000
_cell.length_c   1.000
_cell.angle_alpha   90.00
_cell.angle_beta   90.00
_cell.angle_gamma   90.00
#
_symmetry.space_group_name_H-M   'P 1'
#
loop_
_entity.id
_entity.type
_entity.pdbx_description
1 polymer ?
#
loop_
_entity_poly.entity_id
_entity_poly.type
_entity_poly.pdbx_seq_one_letter_code
_entity_poly.pdbx_strand_id
1 'polypeptide(L)'
;MQRWFRKLHRWLGLFFCGLLLFYCVTGIALNHRRAFGYFTDRLRAVYPLAAPVDTSEIAKVIDRLAAMTGEDRPPTVVKITPDGKVALLYGSHGVVTYTFSPGVAEVQRVEKRARQPWFRLNRFHKAVRTHPLWLLLADVTALCLLVVAVTGLFIFRYRRLDWWLLITGCLLLAAGVVLL
;
A
#
# COMPACT_ATOMS: atom_id res chain seq x y z
N MET A 1 -40.20 -10.39 5.51
CA MET A 1 -38.99 -9.83 4.86
C MET A 1 -38.25 -8.80 5.73
N GLN A 2 -38.84 -7.67 6.12
CA GLN A 2 -38.16 -6.62 6.91
C GLN A 2 -37.57 -7.08 8.26
N ARG A 3 -38.23 -8.00 8.97
CA ARG A 3 -37.74 -8.54 10.26
C ARG A 3 -36.40 -9.27 10.13
N TRP A 4 -36.18 -9.96 9.00
CA TRP A 4 -34.93 -10.68 8.73
C TRP A 4 -33.79 -9.71 8.43
N PHE A 5 -34.02 -8.71 7.58
CA PHE A 5 -33.02 -7.68 7.30
C PHE A 5 -32.59 -6.91 8.56
N ARG A 6 -33.52 -6.62 9.48
CA ARG A 6 -33.17 -6.00 10.77
C ARG A 6 -32.27 -6.89 11.63
N LYS A 7 -32.54 -8.20 11.69
CA LYS A 7 -31.70 -9.16 12.41
C LYS A 7 -30.32 -9.26 11.77
N LEU A 8 -30.26 -9.42 10.45
CA LEU A 8 -29.02 -9.53 9.70
C LEU A 8 -28.16 -8.28 9.85
N HIS A 9 -28.76 -7.09 9.68
CA HIS A 9 -28.07 -5.82 9.86
C HIS A 9 -27.48 -5.68 11.27
N ARG A 10 -28.24 -6.06 12.31
CA ARG A 10 -27.76 -6.07 13.69
C ARG A 10 -26.59 -7.05 13.87
N TRP A 11 -26.73 -8.29 13.39
CA TRP A 11 -25.71 -9.32 13.59
C TRP A 11 -24.40 -9.00 12.85
N LEU A 12 -24.48 -8.66 11.56
CA LEU A 12 -23.31 -8.28 10.78
C LEU A 12 -22.72 -6.96 11.28
N GLY A 13 -23.57 -5.99 11.63
CA GLY A 13 -23.12 -4.70 12.17
C GLY A 13 -22.32 -4.86 13.45
N LEU A 14 -22.78 -5.70 14.39
CA LEU A 14 -22.05 -5.99 15.63
C LEU A 14 -20.77 -6.80 15.38
N PHE A 15 -20.85 -7.84 14.54
CA PHE A 15 -19.68 -8.67 14.22
C PHE A 15 -18.56 -7.88 13.53
N PHE A 16 -18.91 -7.00 12.59
CA PHE A 16 -17.93 -6.20 11.85
C PHE A 16 -17.70 -4.81 12.44
N CYS A 17 -18.31 -4.45 13.58
CA CYS A 17 -18.22 -3.11 14.16
C CYS A 17 -16.75 -2.69 14.38
N GLY A 18 -15.97 -3.51 15.09
CA GLY A 18 -14.56 -3.22 15.36
C GLY A 18 -13.74 -3.05 14.07
N LEU A 19 -13.97 -3.91 13.08
CA LEU A 19 -13.30 -3.83 11.78
C LEU A 19 -13.68 -2.55 11.02
N LEU A 20 -14.95 -2.15 11.05
CA LEU A 20 -15.42 -0.92 10.41
C LEU A 20 -14.80 0.32 11.07
N LEU A 21 -14.78 0.37 12.41
CA LEU A 21 -14.12 1.44 13.16
C LEU A 21 -12.63 1.53 12.80
N PHE A 22 -11.93 0.38 12.79
CA PHE A 22 -10.54 0.29 12.39
C PHE A 22 -10.34 0.86 10.97
N TYR A 23 -11.10 0.40 9.98
CA TYR A 23 -10.96 0.86 8.60
C TYR A 23 -11.28 2.35 8.42
N CYS A 24 -12.24 2.90 9.17
CA CYS A 24 -12.52 4.33 9.11
C CYS A 24 -11.32 5.15 9.62
N VAL A 25 -10.76 4.77 10.77
CA VAL A 25 -9.59 5.47 11.35
C VAL A 25 -8.36 5.32 10.46
N THR A 26 -8.02 4.10 10.04
CA THR A 26 -6.87 3.87 9.16
C THR A 26 -7.07 4.46 7.76
N GLY A 27 -8.32 4.56 7.30
CA GLY A 27 -8.66 5.18 6.02
C GLY A 27 -8.36 6.67 6.02
N ILE A 28 -8.78 7.39 7.07
CA ILE A 28 -8.45 8.81 7.26
C ILE A 28 -6.92 8.97 7.38
N ALA A 29 -6.25 8.13 8.18
CA ALA A 29 -4.80 8.17 8.28
C ALA A 29 -4.13 7.97 6.91
N LEU A 30 -4.59 7.00 6.11
CA LEU A 30 -4.05 6.70 4.78
C LEU A 30 -4.28 7.85 3.78
N ASN A 31 -5.45 8.49 3.83
CA ASN A 31 -5.76 9.68 3.05
C ASN A 31 -4.79 10.82 3.35
N HIS A 32 -4.48 11.02 4.63
CA HIS A 32 -3.56 12.04 5.14
C HIS A 32 -2.11 11.56 5.35
N ARG A 33 -1.73 10.42 4.77
CA ARG A 33 -0.40 9.78 4.94
C ARG A 33 0.80 10.73 4.82
N ARG A 34 0.68 11.82 4.04
CA ARG A 34 1.73 12.86 3.93
C ARG A 34 2.01 13.54 5.28
N ALA A 35 0.97 13.85 6.06
CA ALA A 35 1.11 14.42 7.39
C ALA A 35 1.82 13.46 8.36
N PHE A 36 1.77 12.16 8.08
CA PHE A 36 2.44 11.09 8.85
C PHE A 36 3.74 10.60 8.20
N GLY A 37 4.37 11.37 7.30
CA GLY A 37 5.62 10.94 6.66
C GLY A 37 5.50 9.66 5.84
N TYR A 38 4.32 9.35 5.31
CA TYR A 38 3.98 8.07 4.66
C TYR A 38 4.19 6.85 5.57
N PHE A 39 4.09 7.03 6.89
CA PHE A 39 4.28 5.99 7.91
C PHE A 39 5.67 5.33 7.85
N THR A 40 6.67 6.05 7.32
CA THR A 40 8.04 5.53 7.17
C THR A 40 9.06 6.60 7.52
N ASP A 41 10.03 6.23 8.34
CA ASP A 41 11.19 7.06 8.61
C ASP A 41 12.23 6.91 7.50
N ARG A 42 12.85 8.03 7.11
CA ARG A 42 13.95 8.03 6.15
C ARG A 42 15.26 8.23 6.89
N LEU A 43 15.85 7.13 7.36
CA LEU A 43 17.18 7.13 7.94
C LEU A 43 18.21 7.30 6.82
N ARG A 44 18.88 8.45 6.78
CA ARG A 44 19.98 8.72 5.84
C ARG A 44 21.30 8.47 6.56
N ALA A 45 21.92 7.33 6.26
CA ALA A 45 23.30 7.07 6.64
C ALA A 45 24.21 7.40 5.45
N VAL A 46 25.26 8.19 5.69
CA VAL A 46 26.32 8.46 4.72
C VAL A 46 27.58 7.80 5.25
N TYR A 47 28.10 6.84 4.49
CA TYR A 47 29.33 6.15 4.84
C TYR A 47 30.46 6.71 3.97
N PRO A 48 31.58 7.15 4.55
CA PRO A 48 32.74 7.54 3.77
C PRO A 48 33.29 6.33 3.04
N LEU A 49 33.53 6.47 1.74
CA LEU A 49 34.22 5.47 0.94
C LEU A 49 35.73 5.74 1.02
N ALA A 50 36.53 4.68 1.13
CA ALA A 50 38.01 4.78 1.18
C ALA A 50 38.60 5.33 -0.14
N ALA A 51 37.89 5.17 -1.25
CA ALA A 51 38.19 5.75 -2.55
C ALA A 51 36.90 5.93 -3.37
N PRO A 52 36.87 6.86 -4.35
CA PRO A 52 35.79 6.92 -5.33
C PRO A 52 35.63 5.57 -6.04
N VAL A 53 34.38 5.12 -6.21
CA VAL A 53 34.09 3.92 -7.00
C VAL A 53 34.22 4.29 -8.48
N ASP A 54 35.02 3.52 -9.22
CA ASP A 54 35.11 3.64 -10.67
C ASP A 54 33.77 3.22 -11.30
N THR A 55 33.05 4.18 -11.85
CA THR A 55 31.73 3.99 -12.46
C THR A 55 31.80 3.65 -13.95
N SER A 56 33.00 3.59 -14.54
CA SER A 56 33.18 3.38 -15.98
C SER A 56 32.64 2.03 -16.47
N GLU A 57 32.78 0.97 -15.66
CA GLU A 57 32.21 -0.35 -15.98
C GLU A 57 30.69 -0.37 -15.89
N ILE A 58 30.08 0.36 -14.95
CA ILE A 58 28.63 0.49 -14.84
C ILE A 58 28.08 1.24 -16.06
N ALA A 59 28.76 2.31 -16.51
CA ALA A 59 28.39 3.05 -17.71
C ALA A 59 28.40 2.15 -18.96
N LYS A 60 29.45 1.35 -19.17
CA LYS A 60 29.54 0.39 -20.29
C LYS A 60 28.42 -0.66 -20.27
N VAL A 61 27.96 -1.07 -19.09
CA VAL A 61 26.84 -2.02 -18.98
C VAL A 61 25.52 -1.33 -19.30
N ILE A 62 25.32 -0.09 -18.85
CA ILE A 62 24.14 0.72 -19.21
C ILE A 62 24.09 0.92 -20.73
N ASP A 63 25.20 1.28 -21.38
CA ASP A 63 25.26 1.51 -22.83
C ASP A 63 24.97 0.24 -23.63
N ARG A 64 25.53 -0.91 -23.22
CA ARG A 64 25.22 -2.20 -23.84
C ARG A 64 23.75 -2.58 -23.67
N LEU A 65 23.19 -2.37 -22.48
CA LEU A 65 21.78 -2.65 -22.22
C LEU A 65 20.88 -1.73 -23.06
N ALA A 66 21.21 -0.44 -23.16
CA ALA A 66 20.50 0.52 -23.99
C ALA A 66 20.49 0.08 -25.46
N ALA A 67 21.64 -0.34 -26.00
CA ALA A 67 21.76 -0.83 -27.37
C ALA A 67 20.92 -2.10 -27.63
N MET A 68 20.82 -3.01 -26.66
CA MET A 68 20.04 -4.26 -26.79
C MET A 68 18.54 -4.05 -26.61
N THR A 69 18.13 -3.11 -25.77
CA THR A 69 16.74 -2.95 -25.32
C THR A 69 16.01 -1.78 -25.97
N GLY A 70 16.75 -0.89 -26.64
CA GLY A 70 16.22 0.37 -27.20
C GLY A 70 15.88 1.42 -26.15
N GLU A 71 16.37 1.26 -24.90
CA GLU A 71 16.12 2.22 -23.82
C GLU A 71 17.13 3.37 -23.92
N ASP A 72 16.70 4.48 -24.52
CA ASP A 72 17.55 5.64 -24.86
C ASP A 72 17.79 6.61 -23.69
N ARG A 73 17.09 6.42 -22.57
CA ARG A 73 17.22 7.25 -21.37
C ARG A 73 18.08 6.54 -20.31
N PRO A 74 18.78 7.27 -19.42
CA PRO A 74 19.48 6.64 -18.30
C PRO A 74 18.50 6.08 -17.25
N PRO A 75 18.94 5.09 -16.45
CA PRO A 75 18.14 4.56 -15.35
C PRO A 75 17.88 5.63 -14.28
N THR A 76 16.67 5.64 -13.73
CA THR A 76 16.29 6.54 -12.61
C THR A 76 17.04 6.18 -11.33
N VAL A 77 17.25 4.88 -11.09
CA VAL A 77 17.94 4.36 -9.90
C VAL A 77 18.81 3.17 -10.31
N VAL A 78 20.05 3.18 -9.83
CA VAL A 78 20.95 2.02 -9.87
C VAL A 78 21.01 1.43 -8.46
N LYS A 79 20.63 0.17 -8.31
CA LYS A 79 20.67 -0.55 -7.03
C LYS A 79 21.64 -1.72 -7.15
N ILE A 80 22.58 -1.81 -6.21
CA ILE A 80 23.50 -2.94 -6.08
C ILE A 80 23.14 -3.66 -4.79
N THR A 81 22.80 -4.95 -4.86
CA THR A 81 22.54 -5.77 -3.66
C THR A 81 23.84 -6.36 -3.09
N PRO A 82 23.85 -6.75 -1.79
CA PRO A 82 25.04 -7.33 -1.15
C PRO A 82 25.59 -8.59 -1.83
N ASP A 83 24.74 -9.31 -2.57
CA ASP A 83 25.11 -10.48 -3.39
C ASP A 83 25.71 -10.11 -4.76
N GLY A 84 25.97 -8.82 -5.00
CA GLY A 84 26.61 -8.30 -6.21
C GLY A 84 25.67 -8.11 -7.40
N LYS A 85 24.37 -8.42 -7.27
CA LYS A 85 23.41 -8.18 -8.37
C LYS A 85 23.19 -6.69 -8.57
N VAL A 86 23.07 -6.29 -9.83
CA VAL A 86 22.79 -4.91 -10.23
C VAL A 86 21.39 -4.84 -10.81
N ALA A 87 20.59 -3.91 -10.29
CA ALA A 87 19.26 -3.60 -10.78
C ALA A 87 19.20 -2.16 -11.29
N LEU A 88 18.83 -2.00 -12.56
CA LEU A 88 18.64 -0.73 -13.24
C LEU A 88 17.14 -0.45 -13.35
N LEU A 89 16.66 0.57 -12.64
CA LEU A 89 15.23 0.90 -12.56
C LEU A 89 14.92 2.11 -13.43
N TYR A 90 13.97 1.95 -14.34
CA TYR A 90 13.51 2.97 -15.28
C TYR A 90 12.08 3.42 -14.95
N GLY A 91 11.84 4.72 -15.11
CA GLY A 91 10.56 5.36 -14.80
C GLY A 91 10.26 5.48 -13.30
N SER A 92 9.10 6.07 -12.98
CA SER A 92 8.70 6.31 -11.59
C SER A 92 8.40 4.99 -10.86
N HIS A 93 9.04 4.74 -9.72
CA HIS A 93 8.90 3.50 -8.93
C HIS A 93 9.38 2.21 -9.63
N GLY A 94 10.31 2.33 -10.60
CA GLY A 94 10.87 1.19 -11.32
C GLY A 94 9.79 0.45 -12.10
N VAL A 95 9.16 1.16 -13.04
CA VAL A 95 8.14 0.56 -13.93
C VAL A 95 8.78 -0.54 -14.75
N VAL A 96 9.97 -0.29 -15.26
CA VAL A 96 10.81 -1.29 -15.92
C VAL A 96 12.06 -1.47 -15.06
N THR A 97 12.42 -2.72 -14.75
CA THR A 97 13.61 -3.05 -13.98
C THR A 97 14.40 -4.11 -14.72
N TYR A 98 15.68 -3.85 -14.96
CA TYR A 98 16.61 -4.82 -15.51
C TYR A 98 17.52 -5.29 -14.39
N THR A 99 17.61 -6.59 -14.15
CA THR A 99 18.46 -7.19 -13.10
C THR A 99 19.44 -8.16 -13.73
N PHE A 100 20.71 -8.08 -13.33
CA PHE A 100 21.76 -8.98 -13.79
C PHE A 100 22.78 -9.25 -12.69
N SER A 101 23.47 -10.39 -12.80
CA SER A 101 24.55 -10.80 -11.90
C SER A 101 25.88 -10.73 -12.66
N PRO A 102 26.95 -10.15 -12.09
CA PRO A 102 28.27 -10.21 -12.69
C PRO A 102 28.69 -11.67 -12.94
N GLY A 103 29.16 -11.97 -14.15
CA GLY A 103 29.60 -13.32 -14.55
C GLY A 103 28.50 -14.25 -15.08
N VAL A 104 27.23 -13.82 -15.08
CA VAL A 104 26.12 -14.57 -15.70
C VAL A 104 25.61 -13.80 -16.92
N ALA A 105 25.59 -14.45 -18.09
CA ALA A 105 25.11 -13.85 -19.34
C ALA A 105 23.57 -13.84 -19.43
N GLU A 106 22.91 -13.39 -18.38
CA GLU A 106 21.44 -13.28 -18.31
C GLU A 106 21.05 -11.91 -17.75
N VAL A 107 20.08 -11.27 -18.43
CA VAL A 107 19.45 -10.04 -17.96
C VAL A 107 17.95 -10.29 -17.82
N GLN A 108 17.44 -10.11 -16.62
CA GLN A 108 16.01 -10.25 -16.34
C GLN A 108 15.33 -8.89 -16.43
N ARG A 109 14.34 -8.78 -17.34
CA ARG A 109 13.48 -7.60 -17.48
C ARG A 109 12.14 -7.83 -16.79
N VAL A 110 11.83 -7.01 -15.79
CA VAL A 110 10.53 -6.99 -15.13
C VAL A 110 9.83 -5.66 -15.45
N GLU A 111 8.67 -5.75 -16.08
CA GLU A 111 7.83 -4.58 -16.37
C GLU A 111 6.51 -4.62 -15.59
N LYS A 112 6.26 -3.57 -14.82
CA LYS A 112 5.02 -3.38 -14.07
C LYS A 112 3.98 -2.72 -14.95
N ARG A 113 3.05 -3.51 -15.50
CA ARG A 113 1.93 -3.00 -16.30
C ARG A 113 0.67 -2.82 -15.45
N ALA A 114 0.12 -1.61 -15.45
CA ALA A 114 -1.15 -1.33 -14.78
C ALA A 114 -2.31 -2.04 -15.51
N ARG A 115 -3.06 -2.89 -14.79
CA ARG A 115 -4.28 -3.52 -15.32
C ARG A 115 -5.48 -2.61 -15.09
N GLN A 116 -6.03 -2.06 -16.17
CA GLN A 116 -7.23 -1.23 -16.13
C GLN A 116 -8.49 -2.10 -16.20
N PRO A 117 -9.60 -1.74 -15.52
CA PRO A 117 -9.80 -0.54 -14.70
C PRO A 117 -9.34 -0.66 -13.23
N TRP A 118 -8.93 -1.86 -12.79
CA TRP A 118 -8.60 -2.18 -11.39
C TRP A 118 -7.57 -1.25 -10.77
N PHE A 119 -6.54 -0.87 -11.53
CA PHE A 119 -5.51 0.07 -11.08
C PHE A 119 -6.12 1.44 -10.73
N ARG A 120 -7.04 1.96 -11.55
CA ARG A 120 -7.72 3.24 -11.28
C ARG A 120 -8.63 3.13 -10.07
N LEU A 121 -9.41 2.05 -9.95
CA LEU A 121 -10.31 1.83 -8.81
C LEU A 121 -9.52 1.77 -7.49
N ASN A 122 -8.42 1.02 -7.44
CA ASN A 122 -7.54 0.96 -6.27
C ASN A 122 -6.95 2.34 -5.92
N ARG A 123 -6.66 3.16 -6.93
CA ARG A 123 -6.14 4.51 -6.72
C ARG A 123 -7.19 5.46 -6.13
N PHE A 124 -8.44 5.37 -6.60
CA PHE A 124 -9.56 6.11 -6.02
C PHE A 124 -9.86 5.65 -4.59
N HIS A 125 -9.90 4.35 -4.36
CA HIS A 125 -10.15 3.79 -3.02
C HIS A 125 -9.13 4.27 -1.98
N LYS A 126 -7.85 4.38 -2.34
CA LYS A 126 -6.78 4.87 -1.46
C LYS A 126 -6.58 6.39 -1.46
N ALA A 127 -7.41 7.14 -2.18
CA ALA A 127 -7.24 8.58 -2.43
C ALA A 127 -5.79 8.97 -2.80
N VAL A 128 -5.14 8.18 -3.66
CA VAL A 128 -3.74 8.43 -4.07
C VAL A 128 -3.70 9.28 -5.33
N ARG A 129 -3.12 10.48 -5.24
CA ARG A 129 -3.02 11.42 -6.39
C ARG A 129 -4.40 11.69 -7.03
N THR A 130 -5.43 11.84 -6.18
CA THR A 130 -6.80 12.17 -6.58
C THR A 130 -7.06 13.66 -6.38
N HIS A 131 -8.15 14.16 -6.99
CA HIS A 131 -8.61 15.53 -6.80
C HIS A 131 -8.95 15.82 -5.32
N PRO A 132 -8.70 17.04 -4.79
CA PRO A 132 -9.01 17.39 -3.40
C PRO A 132 -10.47 17.13 -3.00
N LEU A 133 -11.43 17.34 -3.90
CA LEU A 133 -12.85 17.03 -3.63
C LEU A 133 -13.09 15.53 -3.33
N TRP A 134 -12.36 14.64 -4.01
CA TRP A 134 -12.46 13.20 -3.75
C TRP A 134 -11.87 12.84 -2.39
N LEU A 135 -10.78 13.49 -2.00
CA LEU A 135 -10.19 13.34 -0.67
C LEU A 135 -11.18 13.76 0.41
N LEU A 136 -11.79 14.94 0.27
CA LEU A 136 -12.83 15.43 1.18
C LEU A 136 -14.03 14.46 1.26
N LEU A 137 -14.52 14.00 0.10
CA LEU A 137 -15.62 13.04 0.05
C LEU A 137 -15.27 11.73 0.79
N ALA A 138 -14.06 11.22 0.60
CA ALA A 138 -13.60 10.00 1.28
C ALA A 138 -13.52 10.19 2.80
N ASP A 139 -12.99 11.33 3.27
CA ASP A 139 -12.90 11.63 4.70
C ASP A 139 -14.28 11.82 5.35
N VAL A 140 -15.18 12.57 4.70
CA VAL A 140 -16.57 12.74 5.17
C VAL A 140 -17.28 11.39 5.22
N THR A 141 -17.08 10.54 4.21
CA THR A 141 -17.66 9.18 4.20
C THR A 141 -17.14 8.34 5.37
N ALA A 142 -15.83 8.35 5.63
CA ALA A 142 -15.24 7.63 6.75
C ALA A 142 -15.77 8.16 8.10
N LEU A 143 -15.90 9.48 8.26
CA LEU A 143 -16.47 10.09 9.46
C LEU A 143 -17.94 9.71 9.66
N CYS A 144 -18.76 9.75 8.60
CA CYS A 144 -20.15 9.31 8.66
C CYS A 144 -20.27 7.84 9.05
N LEU A 145 -19.45 6.95 8.47
CA LEU A 145 -19.43 5.53 8.84
C LEU A 145 -18.99 5.31 10.28
N LEU A 146 -18.03 6.10 10.77
CA LEU A 146 -17.61 6.09 12.18
C LEU A 146 -18.79 6.47 13.10
N VAL A 147 -19.49 7.57 12.78
CA VAL A 147 -20.67 8.01 13.54
C VAL A 147 -21.76 6.95 13.52
N VAL A 148 -22.08 6.36 12.36
CA VAL A 148 -23.08 5.30 12.24
C VAL A 148 -22.68 4.06 13.06
N ALA A 149 -21.42 3.65 13.00
CA ALA A 149 -20.92 2.51 13.76
C ALA A 149 -21.01 2.74 15.27
N VAL A 150 -20.55 3.90 15.74
CA VAL A 150 -20.56 4.26 17.17
C VAL A 150 -21.98 4.42 17.68
N THR A 151 -22.81 5.21 17.00
CA THR A 151 -24.23 5.40 17.41
C THR A 151 -25.00 4.08 17.36
N GLY A 152 -24.71 3.20 16.41
CA GLY A 152 -25.26 1.85 16.32
C GLY A 152 -25.06 1.00 17.57
N LEU A 153 -23.97 1.21 18.32
CA LEU A 153 -23.74 0.52 19.59
C LEU A 153 -24.71 0.96 20.69
N PHE A 154 -25.21 2.20 20.65
CA PHE A 154 -26.08 2.73 21.71
C PHE A 154 -27.58 2.53 21.44
N ILE A 155 -27.97 2.21 20.20
CA ILE A 155 -29.38 2.08 19.82
C ILE A 155 -30.04 0.82 20.43
N PHE A 156 -29.27 -0.22 20.70
CA PHE A 156 -29.82 -1.54 20.99
C PHE A 156 -29.72 -1.93 22.46
N ARG A 157 -30.79 -2.55 22.97
CA ARG A 157 -30.69 -3.38 24.17
C ARG A 157 -29.99 -4.69 23.81
N TYR A 158 -28.77 -4.87 24.30
CA TYR A 158 -27.93 -6.04 24.03
C TYR A 158 -28.51 -7.32 24.62
N ARG A 159 -28.38 -8.42 23.88
CA ARG A 159 -28.63 -9.81 24.28
C ARG A 159 -27.31 -10.57 24.33
N ARG A 160 -27.30 -11.76 24.91
CA ARG A 160 -26.09 -12.60 25.01
C ARG A 160 -25.40 -12.82 23.66
N LEU A 161 -26.17 -13.12 22.60
CA LEU A 161 -25.61 -13.33 21.25
C LEU A 161 -24.93 -12.06 20.70
N ASP A 162 -25.46 -10.88 20.98
CA ASP A 162 -24.90 -9.62 20.48
C ASP A 162 -23.50 -9.35 21.05
N TRP A 163 -23.31 -9.64 22.35
CA TRP A 163 -22.00 -9.59 22.99
C TRP A 163 -21.03 -10.59 22.40
N TRP A 164 -21.46 -11.84 22.15
CA TRP A 164 -20.63 -12.83 21.49
C TRP A 164 -20.19 -12.36 20.11
N LEU A 165 -21.09 -11.81 19.30
CA LEU A 165 -20.76 -11.30 17.96
C LEU A 165 -19.75 -10.15 18.03
N LEU A 166 -19.97 -9.18 18.92
CA LEU A 166 -19.07 -8.05 19.10
C LEU A 166 -17.67 -8.50 19.56
N ILE A 167 -17.60 -9.36 20.58
CA ILE A 167 -16.34 -9.86 21.15
C ILE A 167 -15.58 -10.69 20.11
N THR A 168 -16.25 -11.64 19.46
CA THR A 168 -15.60 -12.50 18.45
C THR A 168 -15.12 -11.70 17.25
N GLY A 169 -15.89 -10.70 16.81
CA GLY A 169 -15.46 -9.74 15.79
C GLY A 169 -14.20 -8.96 16.18
N CYS A 170 -14.15 -8.43 17.40
CA CYS A 170 -12.97 -7.74 17.92
C CYS A 170 -11.76 -8.66 18.09
N LEU A 171 -11.97 -9.90 18.55
CA LEU A 171 -10.91 -10.90 18.66
C LEU A 171 -10.35 -11.28 17.29
N LEU A 172 -11.21 -11.41 16.27
CA LEU A 172 -10.78 -11.67 14.90
C LEU A 172 -9.92 -10.53 14.35
N LEU A 173 -10.31 -9.28 14.60
CA LEU A 173 -9.50 -8.11 14.26
C LEU A 173 -8.14 -8.16 14.97
N ALA A 174 -8.14 -8.41 16.29
CA ALA A 174 -6.90 -8.49 17.07
C ALA A 174 -5.97 -9.60 16.57
N ALA A 175 -6.52 -10.79 16.27
CA ALA A 175 -5.76 -11.89 15.69
C ALA A 175 -5.17 -11.52 14.32
N GLY A 176 -5.93 -10.83 13.47
CA GLY A 176 -5.45 -10.34 12.19
C GLY A 176 -4.29 -9.34 12.32
N VAL A 177 -4.33 -8.46 13.32
CA VAL A 177 -3.24 -7.51 13.62
C VAL A 177 -1.98 -8.22 14.13
N VAL A 178 -2.12 -9.29 14.92
CA VAL A 178 -0.97 -10.05 15.47
C VAL A 178 -0.27 -10.91 14.40
N LEU A 179 -1.00 -11.34 13.36
CA LEU A 179 -0.47 -12.18 12.29
C LEU A 179 0.20 -11.39 11.14
N LEU A 180 0.15 -10.05 11.18
CA LEU A 180 0.75 -9.14 10.20
C LEU A 180 2.24 -8.91 10.49
#